data_AF-A0AAN1HYQ0-F1
#
_entry.id   AF-A0AAN1HYQ0-F1
#
_cell.length_a   1.000
_cell.length_b   1.000
_cell.length_c   1.000
_cell.angle_alpha   90.00
_cell.angle_beta   90.00
_cell.angle_gamma   90.00
#
_symmetry.space_group_name_H-M   'P 1'
#
loop_
_entity.id
_entity.type
_entity.pdbx_description
1 polymer ?
#
loop_
_entity_poly.entity_id
_entity_poly.type
_entity_poly.pdbx_seq_one_letter_code
_entity_poly.pdbx_strand_id
1 'polypeptide(L)' 'MLALTGDTRRWEPKKLRLRLFSAAAQVVNTGRRRWLRFTTRWPWTGILTHAIDRLHALPNPG' A
#
# COMPACT_ATOMS: atom_id res chain seq x y z
N MET A 1 -8.86 8.80 -1.22
CA MET A 1 -7.97 8.09 -0.28
C MET A 1 -8.72 6.89 0.31
N LEU A 2 -9.07 5.92 -0.53
CA LEU A 2 -10.14 4.93 -0.27
C LEU A 2 -9.68 3.73 0.60
N ALA A 3 -8.36 3.54 0.70
CA ALA A 3 -7.75 2.35 1.30
C ALA A 3 -7.17 2.57 2.71
N LEU A 4 -6.94 3.82 3.10
CA LEU A 4 -6.28 4.19 4.34
C LEU A 4 -7.32 4.48 5.42
N THR A 5 -7.19 3.81 6.57
CA THR A 5 -8.12 3.91 7.70
C THR A 5 -7.47 4.41 8.98
N GLY A 6 -8.30 4.98 9.88
CA GLY A 6 -7.84 5.53 11.15
C GLY A 6 -6.90 6.72 10.97
N ASP A 7 -5.85 6.77 11.79
CA ASP A 7 -4.88 7.87 11.82
C ASP A 7 -4.13 8.05 10.50
N THR A 8 -4.00 7.00 9.69
CA THR A 8 -3.35 7.06 8.38
C THR A 8 -4.12 7.91 7.36
N ARG A 9 -5.45 8.04 7.52
CA ARG A 9 -6.29 8.93 6.71
C ARG A 9 -6.09 10.41 7.08
N ARG A 10 -5.65 10.68 8.31
CA ARG A 10 -5.43 12.04 8.84
C ARG A 10 -4.01 12.56 8.59
N TRP A 11 -3.14 11.77 7.96
CA TRP A 11 -1.80 12.23 7.63
C TRP A 11 -1.83 13.34 6.57
N GLU A 12 -0.98 14.35 6.75
CA GLU A 12 -0.75 15.35 5.71
C GLU A 12 -0.34 14.69 4.38
N PRO A 13 -0.85 15.18 3.24
CA PRO A 13 -0.56 14.60 1.93
C PRO A 13 0.93 14.44 1.62
N LYS A 14 1.77 15.38 2.09
CA LYS A 14 3.23 15.33 1.92
C LYS A 14 3.85 14.16 2.68
N LYS A 15 3.43 13.98 3.94
CA LYS A 15 3.85 12.84 4.77
C LYS A 15 3.36 11.54 4.12
N LEU A 16 2.13 11.52 3.62
CA LEU A 16 1.61 10.36 2.91
C LEU A 16 2.46 9.97 1.69
N ARG A 17 2.78 10.92 0.81
CA ARG A 17 3.59 10.65 -0.39
C ARG A 17 4.94 10.06 -0.04
N LEU A 18 5.65 10.66 0.92
CA LEU A 18 6.94 10.14 1.37
C LEU A 18 6.80 8.69 1.88
N ARG A 19 5.81 8.43 2.72
CA ARG A 19 5.64 7.12 3.36
C ARG A 19 5.20 6.02 2.39
N LEU A 20 4.38 6.36 1.40
CA LEU A 20 3.86 5.41 0.41
C LEU A 20 4.85 5.16 -0.74
N PHE A 21 5.49 6.22 -1.25
CA PHE A 21 6.32 6.13 -2.46
C PHE A 21 7.81 5.95 -2.18
N SER A 22 8.28 6.22 -0.97
CA SER A 22 9.69 5.99 -0.61
C SER A 22 9.94 4.61 0.01
N ALA A 23 8.90 3.81 0.24
CA ALA A 23 9.05 2.45 0.72
C ALA A 23 9.80 1.60 -0.31
N ALA A 24 10.91 1.00 0.09
CA ALA A 24 11.63 0.05 -0.74
C ALA A 24 10.79 -1.23 -0.91
N ALA A 25 10.38 -1.50 -2.15
CA ALA A 25 9.59 -2.68 -2.51
C ALA A 25 10.11 -3.30 -3.81
N GLN A 26 9.99 -4.61 -3.93
CA GLN A 26 10.26 -5.35 -5.16
C GLN A 26 8.95 -5.67 -5.86
N VAL A 27 8.82 -5.25 -7.11
CA VAL A 27 7.71 -5.66 -7.98
C VAL A 27 8.10 -6.94 -8.70
N VAL A 28 7.42 -8.03 -8.39
CA VAL A 28 7.64 -9.33 -9.01
C VAL A 28 6.45 -9.65 -9.89
N ASN A 29 6.65 -9.72 -11.21
CA ASN A 29 5.62 -10.18 -12.13
C ASN A 29 5.78 -11.69 -12.33
N THR A 30 4.75 -12.48 -12.03
CA THR A 30 4.72 -13.92 -12.27
C THR A 30 3.49 -14.28 -13.10
N GLY A 31 3.69 -14.64 -14.37
CA GLY A 31 2.60 -14.96 -15.30
C GLY A 31 1.53 -13.86 -15.32
N ARG A 32 0.33 -14.16 -14.80
CA ARG A 32 -0.81 -13.24 -14.72
C ARG A 32 -0.94 -12.49 -13.38
N ARG A 33 -0.01 -12.68 -12.44
CA ARG A 33 -0.05 -12.09 -11.10
C ARG A 33 1.12 -11.13 -10.92
N ARG A 34 0.83 -9.95 -10.37
CA ARG A 34 1.85 -8.98 -9.94
C ARG A 34 1.91 -8.99 -8.42
N TRP A 35 3.09 -9.31 -7.88
CA TRP A 35 3.36 -9.31 -6.45
C TRP A 35 4.19 -8.09 -6.09
N LEU A 36 3.89 -7.51 -4.94
CA LEU A 36 4.66 -6.43 -4.35
C LEU A 36 5.26 -6.94 -3.03
N ARG A 37 6.58 -7.08 -2.98
CA ARG A 37 7.31 -7.52 -1.79
C ARG A 37 7.92 -6.32 -1.11
N PHE A 38 7.38 -5.95 0.04
CA PHE A 38 7.95 -4.91 0.90
C PHE A 38 9.06 -5.49 1.78
N THR A 39 9.98 -4.64 2.21
CA THR A 39 10.92 -5.01 3.27
C THR A 39 10.19 -5.18 4.61
N THR A 40 10.48 -6.28 5.31
CA THR A 40 9.84 -6.63 6.58
C THR A 40 10.16 -5.63 7.70
N ARG A 41 11.30 -4.93 7.61
CA ARG A 41 11.80 -4.03 8.66
C ARG A 41 11.22 -2.61 8.60
N TRP A 42 10.44 -2.28 7.56
CA TRP A 42 9.92 -0.93 7.40
C TRP A 42 8.65 -0.74 8.25
N PRO A 43 8.58 0.32 9.07
CA PRO A 43 7.54 0.46 10.11
C PRO A 43 6.12 0.62 9.57
N TRP A 44 5.96 1.00 8.29
CA TRP A 44 4.66 1.19 7.65
C TRP A 44 4.29 0.07 6.67
N THR A 45 5.08 -1.01 6.59
CA THR A 45 4.79 -2.15 5.70
C THR A 45 3.41 -2.75 5.97
N GLY A 46 3.02 -2.91 7.25
CA GLY A 46 1.70 -3.44 7.59
C GLY A 46 0.54 -2.54 7.12
N ILE A 47 0.72 -1.21 7.18
CA ILE A 47 -0.28 -0.24 6.70
C ILE A 47 -0.41 -0.34 5.18
N LEU A 48 0.71 -0.43 4.47
CA LEU A 48 0.76 -0.56 3.02
C LEU A 48 0.09 -1.85 2.54
N THR A 49 0.45 -2.99 3.14
CA THR A 49 -0.14 -4.30 2.82
C THR A 49 -1.65 -4.29 3.07
N HIS A 50 -2.08 -3.82 4.24
CA HIS A 50 -3.51 -3.75 4.57
C HIS A 50 -4.29 -2.81 3.62
N ALA A 51 -3.72 -1.68 3.23
CA ALA A 51 -4.34 -0.78 2.27
C ALA A 51 -4.47 -1.44 0.88
N ILE A 52 -3.44 -2.16 0.43
CA ILE A 52 -3.46 -2.89 -0.84
C ILE A 52 -4.49 -4.03 -0.80
N ASP A 53 -4.54 -4.80 0.28
CA ASP A 53 -5.53 -5.87 0.46
C ASP A 53 -6.94 -5.32 0.44
N ARG A 54 -7.17 -4.16 1.07
CA ARG A 54 -8.47 -3.47 1.01
C ARG A 54 -8.82 -3.03 -0.42
N LEU A 55 -7.87 -2.51 -1.18
CA LEU A 55 -8.10 -2.15 -2.58
C LEU A 55 -8.45 -3.36 -3.43
N HIS A 56 -7.79 -4.50 -3.20
CA HIS A 56 -8.11 -5.75 -3.88
C HIS A 56 -9.47 -6.32 -3.48
N ALA A 57 -9.93 -6.06 -2.26
CA ALA A 57 -11.25 -6.47 -1.78
C ALA A 57 -12.39 -5.57 -2.31
N LEU A 58 -12.09 -4.38 -2.82
CA LEU A 58 -13.11 -3.51 -3.39
C LEU A 58 -13.58 -4.09 -4.73
N PRO A 59 -14.91 -4.19 -4.96
CA PRO A 59 -15.43 -4.57 -6.26
C PRO A 59 -14.92 -3.54 -7.28
N ASN A 60 -14.43 -4.03 -8.42
CA ASN A 60 -13.96 -3.16 -9.48
C ASN A 60 -15.12 -2.23 -9.86
N PRO A 61 -14.99 -0.90 -9.70
CA PRO A 61 -15.98 0.02 -10.22
C PRO A 61 -15.88 -0.09 -11.74
N GLY A 62 -16.78 -0.88 -12.33
CA GLY A 62 -16.93 -1.03 -13.77
C GLY A 62 -17.23 0.30 -14.44
#